data_AF-A0AAV7IEX4-F1
#
_entry.id   AF-A0AAV7IEX4-F1
#
_cell.length_a   1.000
_cell.length_b   1.000
_cell.length_c   1.000
_cell.angle_alpha   90.00
_cell.angle_beta   90.00
_cell.angle_gamma   90.00
#
_symmetry.space_group_name_H-M   'P 1'
#
loop_
_entity.id
_entity.type
_entity.pdbx_description
1 polymer ?
#
loop_
_entity_poly.entity_id
_entity_poly.type
_entity_poly.pdbx_seq_one_letter_code
_entity_poly.pdbx_strand_id
1 'polypeptide(L)'
;MPLKSQVSVEDAVNVLIRHISYFASEKLPEWSSDIWQVLAKEKEFKDKWNANCVRTNVRNDRRGILTKARQECGLFISNQNTNVDNNNGDDCDDDENSLSDEDLQIR
;
A
#
# COMPACT_ATOMS: atom_id res chain seq x y z
N MET A 1 -0.81 -15.99 -13.95
CA MET A 1 0.48 -15.63 -13.35
C MET A 1 0.39 -14.19 -12.83
N PRO A 2 0.81 -13.90 -11.59
CA PRO A 2 0.80 -12.53 -11.08
C PRO A 2 1.80 -11.67 -11.86
N LEU A 3 1.41 -10.43 -12.16
CA LEU A 3 2.28 -9.46 -12.84
C LEU A 3 3.50 -9.18 -11.94
N LYS A 4 4.70 -9.50 -12.44
CA LYS A 4 5.94 -9.10 -11.77
C LYS A 4 6.00 -7.58 -11.72
N SER A 5 6.20 -7.04 -10.52
CA SER A 5 6.48 -5.61 -10.33
C SER A 5 7.69 -5.21 -11.17
N GLN A 6 7.56 -4.15 -11.96
CA GLN A 6 8.65 -3.68 -12.82
C GLN A 6 9.79 -3.03 -12.04
N VAL A 7 9.52 -2.56 -10.81
CA VAL A 7 10.49 -1.91 -9.93
C VAL A 7 10.67 -2.75 -8.66
N SER A 8 11.93 -2.91 -8.24
CA SER A 8 12.28 -3.55 -6.97
C SER A 8 11.96 -2.63 -5.78
N VAL A 9 11.80 -3.19 -4.58
CA VAL A 9 11.56 -2.36 -3.38
C VAL A 9 12.78 -1.50 -3.08
N GLU A 10 13.97 -2.07 -3.20
CA GLU A 10 15.25 -1.42 -2.92
C GLU A 10 15.48 -0.21 -3.83
N ASP A 11 15.25 -0.37 -5.14
CA ASP A 11 15.36 0.75 -6.08
C ASP A 11 14.36 1.87 -5.73
N ALA A 12 13.14 1.49 -5.38
CA ALA A 12 12.11 2.46 -5.01
C ALA A 12 12.45 3.21 -3.71
N VAL A 13 12.96 2.49 -2.72
CA VAL A 13 13.42 3.08 -1.45
C VAL A 13 14.58 4.05 -1.70
N ASN A 14 15.59 3.65 -2.48
CA ASN A 14 16.74 4.49 -2.79
C ASN A 14 16.35 5.81 -3.46
N VAL A 15 15.43 5.77 -4.44
CA VAL A 15 14.94 6.99 -5.10
C VAL A 15 14.17 7.88 -4.13
N LEU A 16 13.32 7.28 -3.28
CA LEU A 16 12.56 8.04 -2.28
C LEU A 16 13.46 8.67 -1.22
N ILE A 17 14.54 8.01 -0.83
CA ILE A 17 15.54 8.55 0.09
C ILE A 17 16.21 9.80 -0.50
N ARG A 18 16.59 9.78 -1.79
CA ARG A 18 17.18 10.96 -2.47
C ARG A 18 16.26 12.18 -2.45
N HIS A 19 14.95 11.95 -2.52
CA HIS A 19 13.93 13.00 -2.52
C HIS A 19 13.14 13.07 -1.20
N ILE A 20 13.71 12.55 -0.10
CA ILE A 20 12.98 12.40 1.17
C ILE A 20 12.52 13.73 1.74
N SER A 21 13.17 14.85 1.38
CA SER A 21 12.75 16.20 1.75
C SER A 21 11.29 16.52 1.40
N TYR A 22 10.78 15.97 0.30
CA TYR A 22 9.39 16.14 -0.13
C TYR A 22 8.42 15.20 0.59
N PHE A 23 8.93 14.16 1.26
CA PHE A 23 8.17 13.10 1.92
C PHE A 23 8.40 13.01 3.42
N ALA A 24 9.19 13.93 3.97
CA ALA A 24 9.54 13.99 5.39
C ALA A 24 8.39 14.51 6.26
N SER A 25 7.39 15.16 5.66
CA SER A 25 6.16 15.56 6.34
C SER A 25 5.11 14.46 6.27
N GLU A 26 4.19 14.48 7.23
CA GLU A 26 2.96 13.69 7.20
C GLU A 26 2.11 14.03 5.96
N LYS A 27 2.14 15.30 5.53
CA LYS A 27 1.45 15.74 4.32
C LYS A 27 2.25 15.38 3.08
N LEU A 28 1.75 14.41 2.32
CA LEU A 28 2.32 14.04 1.03
C LEU A 28 2.07 15.10 -0.06
N PRO A 29 2.93 15.17 -1.09
CA PRO A 29 2.72 16.07 -2.22
C PRO A 29 1.37 15.87 -2.91
N GLU A 30 0.76 16.96 -3.36
CA GLU A 30 -0.51 16.94 -4.07
C GLU A 30 -0.43 16.19 -5.40
N TRP A 31 -1.57 15.75 -5.92
CA TRP A 31 -1.62 14.94 -7.15
C TRP A 31 -0.95 15.64 -8.35
N SER A 32 -1.17 16.95 -8.47
CA SER A 32 -0.63 17.82 -9.51
C SER A 32 0.83 18.22 -9.27
N SER A 33 1.46 17.78 -8.19
CA SER A 33 2.83 18.20 -7.88
C SER A 33 3.82 17.66 -8.92
N ASP A 34 4.68 18.54 -9.40
CA ASP A 34 5.70 18.21 -10.40
C ASP A 34 6.71 17.17 -9.89
N ILE A 35 6.83 17.00 -8.56
CA ILE A 35 7.72 16.01 -7.95
C ILE A 35 7.42 14.59 -8.44
N TRP A 36 6.16 14.26 -8.72
CA TRP A 36 5.80 12.93 -9.24
C TRP A 36 6.37 12.70 -10.65
N GLN A 37 6.46 13.75 -11.46
CA GLN A 37 7.09 13.68 -12.78
C GLN A 37 8.61 13.64 -12.67
N VAL A 38 9.19 14.37 -11.72
CA VAL A 38 10.63 14.34 -11.44
C VAL A 38 11.05 12.93 -11.04
N LEU A 39 10.33 12.31 -10.10
CA LEU A 39 10.58 10.93 -9.67
C LEU A 39 10.43 9.94 -10.82
N ALA A 40 9.40 10.07 -11.67
CA ALA A 40 9.22 9.19 -12.82
C ALA A 40 10.34 9.29 -13.87
N LYS A 41 11.12 10.38 -13.86
CA LYS A 41 12.29 10.58 -14.74
C LYS A 41 13.58 10.01 -14.16
N GLU A 42 13.59 9.60 -12.90
CA GLU A 42 14.75 8.95 -12.27
C GLU A 42 15.09 7.65 -12.99
N LYS A 43 16.38 7.34 -13.09
CA LYS A 43 16.88 6.23 -13.92
C LYS A 43 16.26 4.89 -13.52
N GLU A 44 15.98 4.72 -12.23
CA GLU A 44 15.42 3.52 -11.63
C GLU A 44 13.93 3.34 -11.94
N PHE A 45 13.19 4.44 -12.19
CA PHE A 45 11.76 4.46 -12.51
C PHE A 45 11.46 4.69 -13.99
N LYS A 46 12.42 5.24 -14.73
CA LYS A 46 12.33 5.52 -16.16
C LYS A 46 11.91 4.26 -16.90
N ASP A 47 10.91 4.41 -17.77
CA ASP A 47 10.29 3.35 -18.59
C ASP A 47 9.60 2.21 -17.79
N LYS A 48 9.55 2.30 -16.45
CA LYS A 48 8.89 1.32 -15.57
C LYS A 48 7.66 1.90 -14.88
N TRP A 49 7.77 3.11 -14.31
CA TRP A 49 6.70 3.80 -13.61
C TRP A 49 6.49 5.22 -14.17
N ASN A 50 5.30 5.47 -14.68
CA ASN A 50 4.86 6.83 -15.00
C ASN A 50 4.53 7.61 -13.70
N ALA A 51 4.45 8.94 -13.78
CA ALA A 51 4.17 9.80 -12.63
C ALA A 51 2.94 9.35 -11.81
N ASN A 52 1.88 8.90 -12.47
CA ASN A 52 0.69 8.38 -11.80
C ASN A 52 0.94 7.04 -11.07
N CYS A 53 1.77 6.17 -11.65
CA CYS A 53 2.19 4.92 -11.02
C CYS A 53 3.06 5.19 -9.79
N VAL A 54 4.05 6.07 -9.90
CA VAL A 54 4.90 6.49 -8.77
C VAL A 54 4.01 7.00 -7.64
N ARG A 55 3.13 7.97 -7.94
CA ARG A 55 2.22 8.56 -6.95
C ARG A 55 1.35 7.51 -6.26
N THR A 56 0.73 6.61 -7.01
CA THR A 56 -0.16 5.58 -6.46
C THR A 56 0.59 4.57 -5.59
N ASN A 57 1.80 4.18 -5.98
CA ASN A 57 2.62 3.25 -5.21
C ASN A 57 3.14 3.90 -3.92
N VAL A 58 3.63 5.14 -4.00
CA VAL A 58 4.19 5.87 -2.85
C VAL A 58 3.10 6.27 -1.87
N ARG A 59 1.97 6.83 -2.34
CA ARG A 59 0.89 7.32 -1.47
C ARG A 59 0.15 6.21 -0.74
N ASN A 60 -0.04 5.06 -1.39
CA ASN A 60 -0.63 3.88 -0.75
C ASN A 60 0.41 3.02 -0.02
N ASP A 61 1.66 3.50 0.07
CA ASP A 61 2.78 2.76 0.65
C ASP A 61 2.85 1.29 0.19
N ARG A 62 2.67 1.06 -1.11
CA ARG A 62 2.64 -0.28 -1.69
C ARG A 62 3.96 -0.99 -1.40
N ARG A 63 3.89 -2.15 -0.75
CA ARG A 63 5.05 -2.95 -0.32
C ARG A 63 5.92 -2.25 0.74
N GLY A 64 5.39 -1.23 1.42
CA GLY A 64 6.09 -0.50 2.48
C GLY A 64 7.25 0.35 1.98
N ILE A 65 7.27 0.76 0.71
CA ILE A 65 8.42 1.49 0.11
C ILE A 65 8.66 2.86 0.78
N LEU A 66 7.60 3.58 1.12
CA LEU A 66 7.70 4.90 1.74
C LEU A 66 8.04 4.76 3.22
N THR A 67 7.43 3.78 3.90
CA THR A 67 7.76 3.48 5.30
C THR A 67 9.22 3.06 5.45
N LYS A 68 9.75 2.20 4.57
CA LYS A 68 11.16 1.80 4.57
C LYS A 68 12.10 2.98 4.30
N ALA A 69 11.80 3.80 3.30
CA ALA A 69 12.59 4.98 2.98
C ALA A 69 12.67 5.98 4.15
N ARG A 70 11.54 6.17 4.86
CA ARG A 70 11.49 7.02 6.06
C ARG A 70 12.27 6.41 7.23
N GLN A 71 12.15 5.10 7.46
CA GLN A 71 12.92 4.39 8.49
C GLN A 71 14.43 4.51 8.26
N GLU A 72 14.89 4.33 7.02
CA GLU A 72 16.32 4.49 6.69
C GLU A 72 16.83 5.92 6.90
N CYS A 73 15.96 6.93 6.73
CA CYS A 73 16.28 8.32 7.03
C CYS A 73 16.09 8.70 8.51
N GLY A 74 15.71 7.77 9.39
CA GLY A 74 15.43 8.03 10.80
C GLY A 74 14.13 8.81 11.06
N LEU A 75 13.24 8.90 10.07
CA LEU A 75 11.96 9.59 10.17
C LEU A 75 10.88 8.62 10.63
N PHE A 76 10.59 8.59 11.94
CA PHE A 76 9.50 7.80 12.50
C PHE A 76 8.20 8.59 12.47
N ILE A 77 7.48 8.50 11.35
CA ILE A 77 6.10 8.99 11.26
C ILE A 77 5.19 7.84 11.68
N SER A 78 4.51 8.00 12.82
CA SER A 78 3.56 7.03 13.33
C SER A 78 2.34 6.98 12.39
N ASN A 79 2.36 6.10 11.39
CA ASN A 79 1.19 5.81 10.57
C ASN A 79 0.14 5.09 11.44
N GLN A 80 -0.64 5.85 12.19
CA GLN A 80 -1.88 5.35 12.79
C GLN A 80 -2.94 5.28 11.69
N ASN A 81 -2.94 4.21 10.90
CA ASN A 81 -4.11 3.76 10.13
C ASN A 81 -3.86 2.37 9.54
N THR A 82 -3.83 1.35 10.41
CA THR A 82 -4.07 -0.03 10.00
C THR A 82 -5.52 -0.36 10.29
N ASN A 83 -6.45 -0.04 9.38
CA ASN A 83 -7.68 -0.81 9.31
C ASN A 83 -7.33 -2.12 8.59
N VAL A 84 -7.03 -3.14 9.38
CA VAL A 84 -6.83 -4.50 8.90
C VAL A 84 -8.22 -5.08 8.70
N ASP A 85 -8.80 -4.90 7.51
CA ASP A 85 -9.93 -5.72 7.08
C ASP A 85 -9.40 -7.13 6.77
N ASN A 86 -9.29 -7.94 7.83
CA ASN A 86 -9.10 -9.39 7.73
C ASN A 86 -10.40 -10.02 7.24
N ASN A 87 -10.56 -10.18 5.93
CA ASN A 87 -11.55 -11.11 5.38
C ASN A 87 -10.84 -12.04 4.40
N ASN A 88 -10.28 -13.13 4.93
CA ASN A 88 -9.94 -14.31 4.15
C ASN A 88 -9.91 -15.56 5.04
N GLY A 89 -10.73 -16.54 4.67
CA GLY A 89 -10.98 -17.83 5.31
C GLY A 89 -12.46 -18.12 5.07
N ASP A 90 -12.89 -18.59 3.90
CA ASP A 90 -12.58 -19.91 3.33
C ASP A 90 -12.45 -20.96 4.44
N ASP A 91 -13.60 -21.27 5.03
CA ASP A 91 -13.80 -22.42 5.90
C ASP A 91 -14.85 -23.28 5.21
N CYS A 92 -14.36 -24.18 4.36
CA CYS A 92 -15.11 -25.32 3.87
C CYS A 92 -14.91 -26.44 4.89
N ASP A 93 -15.75 -26.49 5.93
CA ASP A 93 -15.91 -27.69 6.71
C ASP A 93 -17.40 -28.04 6.78
N ASP A 94 -17.65 -29.17 6.13
CA ASP A 94 -18.82 -30.02 6.15
C ASP A 94 -19.00 -30.60 7.56
N ASP A 95 -20.25 -30.76 7.99
CA ASP A 95 -20.79 -31.85 8.82
C ASP A 95 -21.91 -31.40 9.78
N GLU A 96 -23.11 -31.77 9.37
CA GLU A 96 -24.08 -32.56 10.14
C GLU A 96 -24.64 -32.03 11.48
N ASN A 97 -25.95 -31.75 11.41
CA ASN A 97 -27.00 -32.28 12.29
C ASN A 97 -27.13 -31.78 13.75
N SER A 98 -28.20 -31.02 14.01
CA SER A 98 -29.28 -31.47 14.92
C SER A 98 -30.50 -30.54 14.92
N LEU A 99 -31.66 -31.18 14.71
CA LEU A 99 -33.01 -30.77 15.11
C LEU A 99 -33.04 -29.98 16.43
N SER A 100 -33.90 -28.95 16.49
CA SER A 100 -35.14 -29.00 17.29
C SER A 100 -36.12 -27.96 16.77
N ASP A 101 -37.38 -28.38 16.61
CA ASP A 101 -38.60 -27.56 16.75
C ASP A 101 -38.46 -26.51 17.87
N GLU A 102 -39.18 -25.37 17.80
CA GLU A 102 -40.36 -25.03 18.61
C GLU A 102 -40.81 -23.59 18.30
N ASP A 103 -42.14 -23.40 18.21
CA ASP A 103 -42.91 -22.17 18.47
C ASP A 103 -43.20 -21.12 17.36
N LEU A 104 -44.31 -21.39 16.64
CA LEU A 104 -45.51 -20.54 16.57
C LEU A 104 -45.39 -19.04 16.95
N GLN A 105 -45.68 -18.13 16.01
CA GLN A 105 -46.68 -17.06 16.24
C GLN A 105 -47.12 -16.31 14.97
N ILE A 106 -48.34 -16.64 14.53
CA ILE A 106 -49.48 -15.74 14.25
C ILE A 106 -49.14 -14.31 13.81
N ARG A 107 -49.39 -14.01 12.53
CA ARG A 107 -50.30 -12.91 12.14
C ARG A 107 -50.78 -13.03 10.70
#